data_AF-B8LDK2-F1
#
_entry.id   AF-B8LDK2-F1
#
_cell.length_a   1.000
_cell.length_b   1.000
_cell.length_c   1.000
_cell.angle_alpha   90.00
_cell.angle_beta   90.00
_cell.angle_gamma   90.00
#
_symmetry.space_group_name_H-M   'P 1'
#
loop_
_entity.id
_entity.type
_entity.pdbx_description
1 polymer ?
#
loop_
_entity_poly.entity_id
_entity_poly.type
_entity_poly.pdbx_seq_one_letter_code
_entity_poly.pdbx_strand_id
1 'polypeptide(L)'
;MTKNTPSCVVDREVLNENTVDRMDDLGLSVFAKLCGYNRGAFVLDPPDGKTYGCLSFPQSFSTNAGITSNPIADSAKLMPAFAAGNITAAQTVDVVDQYISTVYSTGGNGGVDPYGCDVNGLAKLDNCVVDDGTETPRSLYPSGEGVKAVTLAGAFVPALWATGGKELSMEEVKGFYTSKDFQDMAELGVNTVQIPVPRDAFAEMGEVANTVSHMLDHIGKAGLSAIIVLVSPEKEAKGTTDKEINDQVTAAGIFANNAKTIIAVQVPSALPSLVSSIRAASTTLPVLVPINKGQLTNLAFPPDSFLFAALDVGASTSVADVASSDSEGDRLKMFYHETIVCIDRSPIEWLDCYKDMPVYITSGFDLGVDDCIYKEEKGFKDYGQCDRFEETVGSGWWESHRQSLAARQLFTYSKGLGWSFSAWKVLGEESNGVIDSPGKLLCLRDVVAAGLLPSLSTHGDGASCLNGPKADFAMGDLTHAPTESPPPDCGYGWWNATTKKCDYWIPPAPTPMPTDKPTIPCPSCEDMGTKEMIQAGVAGAVIALVLNWLVKKMNGRGDGYQSLP
;
A
#
# COMPACT_ATOMS: atom_id res chain seq x y z
N MET A 1 -4.33 22.03 29.49
CA MET A 1 -5.08 20.77 29.34
C MET A 1 -4.06 19.71 28.95
N THR A 2 -4.05 18.56 29.60
CA THR A 2 -3.15 17.45 29.22
C THR A 2 -3.68 16.85 27.93
N LYS A 3 -2.90 16.87 26.84
CA LYS A 3 -3.22 16.14 25.61
C LYS A 3 -3.51 14.68 25.99
N ASN A 4 -4.69 14.17 25.65
CA ASN A 4 -4.95 12.74 25.77
C ASN A 4 -3.89 12.01 24.94
N THR A 5 -3.24 11.00 25.53
CA THR A 5 -2.29 10.16 24.80
C THR A 5 -3.08 9.34 23.79
N PRO A 6 -2.69 9.29 22.50
CA PRO A 6 -3.46 8.52 21.54
C PRO A 6 -3.49 7.05 21.93
N SER A 7 -4.65 6.43 21.73
CA SER A 7 -4.94 5.04 22.07
C SER A 7 -5.34 4.27 20.83
N CYS A 8 -5.15 2.96 20.81
CA CYS A 8 -5.69 2.10 19.77
C CYS A 8 -6.94 1.39 20.29
N VAL A 9 -8.02 1.44 19.51
CA VAL A 9 -9.33 0.91 19.89
C VAL A 9 -9.91 0.12 18.73
N VAL A 10 -10.94 -0.70 18.98
CA VAL A 10 -11.73 -1.31 17.93
C VAL A 10 -12.37 -0.23 17.07
N ASP A 11 -12.27 -0.37 15.75
CA ASP A 11 -13.10 0.43 14.87
C ASP A 11 -14.53 -0.13 14.83
N ARG A 12 -15.43 0.54 15.54
CA ARG A 12 -16.85 0.19 15.60
C ARG A 12 -17.57 0.29 14.24
N GLU A 13 -16.98 0.93 13.23
CA GLU A 13 -17.50 0.85 11.85
C GLU A 13 -17.26 -0.52 11.20
N VAL A 14 -16.25 -1.25 11.66
CA VAL A 14 -15.87 -2.59 11.15
C VAL A 14 -16.41 -3.65 12.09
N LEU A 15 -15.98 -3.63 13.35
CA LEU A 15 -16.32 -4.63 14.37
C LEU A 15 -17.22 -4.01 15.43
N ASN A 16 -18.49 -4.41 15.43
CA ASN A 16 -19.51 -3.95 16.36
C ASN A 16 -20.50 -5.09 16.70
N GLU A 17 -21.54 -4.76 17.45
CA GLU A 17 -22.54 -5.70 17.95
C GLU A 17 -23.30 -6.42 16.84
N ASN A 18 -23.37 -5.81 15.64
CA ASN A 18 -24.08 -6.33 14.47
C ASN A 18 -23.15 -7.03 13.47
N THR A 19 -21.83 -7.01 13.70
CA THR A 19 -20.85 -7.62 12.78
C THR A 19 -20.00 -8.71 13.44
N VAL A 20 -19.96 -8.78 14.77
CA VAL A 20 -19.16 -9.79 15.49
C VAL A 20 -19.57 -11.24 15.17
N ASP A 21 -20.84 -11.48 14.86
CA ASP A 21 -21.37 -12.79 14.45
C ASP A 21 -21.00 -13.18 13.01
N ARG A 22 -20.53 -12.22 12.22
CA ARG A 22 -20.03 -12.41 10.85
C ARG A 22 -18.53 -12.68 10.79
N MET A 23 -17.83 -12.66 11.92
CA MET A 23 -16.40 -12.97 11.96
C MET A 23 -16.15 -14.48 11.92
N ASP A 24 -15.26 -14.91 11.03
CA ASP A 24 -14.90 -16.32 10.90
C ASP A 24 -14.10 -16.81 12.13
N ASP A 25 -13.12 -16.02 12.57
CA ASP A 25 -12.36 -16.26 13.79
C ASP A 25 -11.82 -14.93 14.36
N LEU A 26 -12.62 -14.31 15.24
CA LEU A 26 -12.21 -13.11 15.98
C LEU A 26 -10.95 -13.34 16.82
N GLY A 27 -10.77 -14.56 17.32
CA GLY A 27 -9.62 -14.96 18.08
C GLY A 27 -8.34 -14.83 17.26
N LEU A 28 -8.18 -15.70 16.27
CA LEU A 28 -6.97 -15.70 15.44
C LEU A 28 -6.73 -14.35 14.76
N SER A 29 -7.78 -13.68 14.28
CA SER A 29 -7.66 -12.42 13.53
C SER A 29 -7.09 -11.27 14.36
N VAL A 30 -7.52 -11.13 15.62
CA VAL A 30 -7.03 -10.07 16.52
C VAL A 30 -5.73 -10.49 17.21
N PHE A 31 -5.71 -11.69 17.79
CA PHE A 31 -4.63 -12.11 18.67
C PHE A 31 -3.37 -12.48 17.91
N ALA A 32 -3.45 -13.19 16.78
CA ALA A 32 -2.24 -13.56 16.03
C ALA A 32 -1.46 -12.31 15.57
N LYS A 33 -2.18 -11.26 15.17
CA LYS A 33 -1.57 -10.00 14.72
C LYS A 33 -0.90 -9.24 15.87
N LEU A 34 -1.61 -9.07 16.98
CA LEU A 34 -1.10 -8.36 18.15
C LEU A 34 0.09 -9.08 18.80
N CYS A 35 0.07 -10.42 18.84
CA CYS A 35 1.14 -11.25 19.40
C CYS A 35 2.35 -11.36 18.46
N GLY A 36 2.13 -11.39 17.14
CA GLY A 36 3.17 -11.65 16.15
C GLY A 36 3.93 -10.41 15.69
N TYR A 37 3.23 -9.30 15.44
CA TYR A 37 3.84 -8.15 14.76
C TYR A 37 4.39 -7.09 15.72
N ASN A 38 3.69 -6.81 16.83
CA ASN A 38 3.93 -5.55 17.52
C ASN A 38 4.43 -5.62 18.98
N ARG A 39 4.16 -6.66 19.79
CA ARG A 39 4.23 -6.43 21.27
C ARG A 39 4.81 -7.52 22.16
N GLY A 40 5.40 -8.56 21.56
CA GLY A 40 5.99 -9.68 22.31
C GLY A 40 4.93 -10.63 22.88
N ALA A 41 5.35 -11.78 23.41
CA ALA A 41 4.47 -12.86 23.84
C ALA A 41 3.63 -12.54 25.10
N PHE A 42 3.68 -11.30 25.61
CA PHE A 42 3.12 -10.93 26.89
C PHE A 42 2.43 -9.56 26.87
N VAL A 43 1.28 -9.46 27.55
CA VAL A 43 0.63 -8.20 27.90
C VAL A 43 1.12 -7.80 29.29
N LEU A 44 1.80 -6.67 29.38
CA LEU A 44 2.28 -6.13 30.66
C LEU A 44 1.17 -5.29 31.30
N ASP A 45 0.93 -5.50 32.59
CA ASP A 45 0.34 -4.53 33.50
C ASP A 45 -1.14 -4.12 33.27
N PRO A 46 -2.10 -5.02 33.51
CA PRO A 46 -3.36 -4.61 34.11
C PRO A 46 -3.07 -4.04 35.52
N PRO A 47 -3.98 -3.27 36.15
CA PRO A 47 -3.77 -2.67 37.47
C PRO A 47 -3.44 -3.65 38.62
N ASP A 48 -3.38 -4.96 38.34
CA ASP A 48 -2.98 -6.02 39.27
C ASP A 48 -1.48 -6.38 39.23
N GLY A 49 -0.68 -5.72 38.38
CA GLY A 49 0.78 -5.86 38.36
C GLY A 49 1.29 -7.20 37.82
N LYS A 50 0.47 -7.94 37.07
CA LYS A 50 0.84 -9.25 36.48
C LYS A 50 1.15 -9.16 34.99
N THR A 51 1.93 -10.14 34.54
CA THR A 51 2.23 -10.37 33.12
C THR A 51 1.35 -11.51 32.62
N TYR A 52 0.62 -11.25 31.53
CA TYR A 52 -0.26 -12.24 30.91
C TYR A 52 0.36 -12.73 29.62
N GLY A 53 0.23 -14.04 29.33
CA GLY A 53 0.53 -14.53 27.99
C GLY A 53 -0.37 -13.84 26.98
N CYS A 54 0.09 -13.69 25.74
CA CYS A 54 -0.60 -12.88 24.75
C CYS A 54 -2.04 -13.34 24.46
N LEU A 55 -2.34 -14.63 24.62
CA LEU A 55 -3.70 -15.15 24.45
C LEU A 55 -4.58 -15.02 25.72
N SER A 56 -3.98 -14.74 26.88
CA SER A 56 -4.66 -14.73 28.18
C SER A 56 -5.25 -13.37 28.50
N PHE A 57 -6.44 -13.36 29.11
CA PHE A 57 -7.08 -12.13 29.56
C PHE A 57 -6.93 -11.93 31.07
N PRO A 58 -6.58 -10.72 31.50
CA PRO A 58 -6.83 -10.28 32.86
C PRO A 58 -8.32 -10.37 33.19
N GLN A 59 -8.64 -10.81 34.40
CA GLN A 59 -10.05 -10.92 34.82
C GLN A 59 -10.76 -9.56 34.87
N SER A 60 -10.00 -8.46 35.00
CA SER A 60 -10.52 -7.11 34.87
C SER A 60 -11.17 -6.86 33.52
N PHE A 61 -10.71 -7.47 32.42
CA PHE A 61 -11.31 -7.23 31.09
C PHE A 61 -12.76 -7.71 31.03
N SER A 62 -12.99 -8.92 31.52
CA SER A 62 -14.34 -9.47 31.68
C SER A 62 -15.19 -8.62 32.63
N THR A 63 -14.62 -8.21 33.77
CA THR A 63 -15.34 -7.43 34.78
C THR A 63 -15.75 -6.05 34.25
N ASN A 64 -14.85 -5.36 33.55
CA ASN A 64 -15.08 -4.06 32.93
C ASN A 64 -16.12 -4.13 31.80
N ALA A 65 -16.17 -5.25 31.07
CA ALA A 65 -17.24 -5.54 30.11
C ALA A 65 -18.54 -6.01 30.79
N GLY A 66 -18.65 -5.97 32.12
CA GLY A 66 -19.85 -6.40 32.86
C GLY A 66 -20.07 -7.93 32.91
N ILE A 67 -19.07 -8.73 32.55
CA ILE A 67 -19.10 -10.20 32.64
C ILE A 67 -18.67 -10.61 34.06
N THR A 68 -19.64 -10.81 34.94
CA THR A 68 -19.40 -11.14 36.36
C THR A 68 -19.50 -12.64 36.66
N SER A 69 -20.31 -13.37 35.89
CA SER A 69 -20.40 -14.83 35.92
C SER A 69 -19.59 -15.44 34.77
N ASN A 70 -18.66 -16.35 35.08
CA ASN A 70 -17.79 -17.02 34.11
C ASN A 70 -16.90 -16.06 33.27
N PRO A 71 -15.92 -15.38 33.90
CA PRO A 71 -14.94 -14.57 33.20
C PRO A 71 -14.25 -15.32 32.07
N ILE A 72 -14.03 -14.64 30.95
CA ILE A 72 -13.31 -15.18 29.80
C ILE A 72 -11.81 -15.14 30.13
N ALA A 73 -11.21 -16.32 30.31
CA ALA A 73 -9.82 -16.44 30.74
C ALA A 73 -8.80 -16.24 29.61
N ASP A 74 -9.20 -16.51 28.36
CA ASP A 74 -8.35 -16.37 27.18
C ASP A 74 -9.19 -16.14 25.92
N SER A 75 -8.50 -15.64 24.90
CA SER A 75 -9.01 -15.35 23.57
C SER A 75 -9.70 -16.51 22.87
N ALA A 76 -9.20 -17.74 23.02
CA ALA A 76 -9.79 -18.91 22.39
C ALA A 76 -11.16 -19.28 22.98
N LYS A 77 -11.50 -18.75 24.16
CA LYS A 77 -12.83 -18.91 24.77
C LYS A 77 -13.83 -17.84 24.36
N LEU A 78 -13.41 -16.77 23.70
CA LEU A 78 -14.28 -15.63 23.38
C LEU A 78 -15.41 -16.01 22.42
N MET A 79 -15.09 -16.53 21.23
CA MET A 79 -16.10 -16.94 20.25
C MET A 79 -16.97 -18.10 20.72
N PRO A 80 -16.44 -19.17 21.36
CA PRO A 80 -17.28 -20.21 21.94
C PRO A 80 -18.24 -19.70 23.03
N ALA A 81 -17.83 -18.73 23.86
CA ALA A 81 -18.70 -18.14 24.88
C ALA A 81 -19.81 -17.30 24.26
N PHE A 82 -19.51 -16.53 23.22
CA PHE A 82 -20.50 -15.77 22.45
C PHE A 82 -21.50 -16.70 21.75
N ALA A 83 -21.01 -17.72 21.04
CA ALA A 83 -21.86 -18.69 20.34
C ALA A 83 -22.77 -19.49 21.29
N ALA A 84 -22.31 -19.74 22.53
CA ALA A 84 -23.12 -20.38 23.57
C ALA A 84 -24.14 -19.45 24.23
N GLY A 85 -24.15 -18.15 23.90
CA GLY A 85 -25.00 -17.14 24.52
C GLY A 85 -24.60 -16.77 25.95
N ASN A 86 -23.38 -17.12 26.38
CA ASN A 86 -22.88 -16.81 27.72
C ASN A 86 -22.46 -15.34 27.87
N ILE A 87 -22.11 -14.70 26.76
CA ILE A 87 -21.77 -13.27 26.66
C ILE A 87 -22.53 -12.68 25.47
N THR A 88 -22.84 -11.39 25.54
CA THR A 88 -23.48 -10.66 24.44
C THR A 88 -22.46 -10.19 23.40
N ALA A 89 -22.96 -9.78 22.24
CA ALA A 89 -22.15 -9.17 21.19
C ALA A 89 -21.39 -7.92 21.69
N ALA A 90 -22.08 -7.02 22.40
CA ALA A 90 -21.47 -5.83 23.01
C ALA A 90 -20.33 -6.18 23.96
N GLN A 91 -20.57 -7.14 24.87
CA GLN A 91 -19.55 -7.61 25.80
C GLN A 91 -18.34 -8.22 25.09
N THR A 92 -18.58 -8.92 23.98
CA THR A 92 -17.51 -9.50 23.16
C THR A 92 -16.62 -8.40 22.58
N VAL A 93 -17.22 -7.38 21.96
CA VAL A 93 -16.47 -6.27 21.37
C VAL A 93 -15.75 -5.45 22.45
N ASP A 94 -16.37 -5.23 23.61
CA ASP A 94 -15.76 -4.48 24.72
C ASP A 94 -14.52 -5.19 25.32
N VAL A 95 -14.51 -6.53 25.35
CA VAL A 95 -13.32 -7.30 25.76
C VAL A 95 -12.20 -7.16 24.74
N VAL A 96 -12.53 -7.21 23.44
CA VAL A 96 -11.55 -7.04 22.35
C VAL A 96 -10.96 -5.63 22.38
N ASP A 97 -11.80 -4.62 22.56
CA ASP A 97 -11.40 -3.22 22.63
C ASP A 97 -10.43 -2.94 23.78
N GLN A 98 -10.74 -3.43 24.98
CA GLN A 98 -9.83 -3.34 26.12
C GLN A 98 -8.51 -4.05 25.86
N TYR A 99 -8.54 -5.20 25.18
CA TYR A 99 -7.33 -5.93 24.84
C TYR A 99 -6.47 -5.15 23.84
N ILE A 100 -7.04 -4.68 22.73
CA ILE A 100 -6.33 -3.88 21.72
C ILE A 100 -5.69 -2.65 22.37
N SER A 101 -6.45 -1.92 23.20
CA SER A 101 -5.99 -0.72 23.88
C SER A 101 -4.88 -0.99 24.88
N THR A 102 -5.01 -2.05 25.70
CA THR A 102 -3.99 -2.42 26.70
C THR A 102 -2.71 -2.90 26.03
N VAL A 103 -2.84 -3.72 24.98
CA VAL A 103 -1.69 -4.19 24.21
C VAL A 103 -1.02 -2.95 23.60
N TYR A 104 -1.78 -2.01 23.01
CA TYR A 104 -1.24 -0.75 22.49
C TYR A 104 -0.45 0.08 23.49
N SER A 105 -1.02 0.36 24.66
CA SER A 105 -0.38 1.19 25.67
C SER A 105 0.88 0.56 26.29
N THR A 106 0.99 -0.77 26.26
CA THR A 106 2.06 -1.53 26.92
C THR A 106 3.17 -1.95 25.96
N GLY A 107 2.92 -1.88 24.65
CA GLY A 107 3.96 -2.03 23.64
C GLY A 107 4.88 -0.82 23.62
N GLY A 108 6.19 -1.03 23.78
CA GLY A 108 7.21 0.03 23.75
C GLY A 108 7.30 0.83 22.43
N ASN A 109 6.45 0.53 21.44
CA ASN A 109 6.38 1.15 20.12
C ASN A 109 5.18 2.09 19.94
N GLY A 110 4.34 2.30 20.97
CA GLY A 110 3.18 3.19 20.90
C GLY A 110 3.56 4.61 20.42
N GLY A 111 2.96 5.04 19.31
CA GLY A 111 3.24 6.34 18.66
C GLY A 111 4.57 6.46 17.92
N VAL A 112 5.45 5.47 17.98
CA VAL A 112 6.74 5.45 17.23
C VAL A 112 6.62 4.64 15.94
N ASP A 113 5.85 3.56 15.97
CA ASP A 113 5.62 2.68 14.83
C ASP A 113 4.33 3.06 14.08
N PRO A 114 4.40 3.45 12.79
CA PRO A 114 3.24 3.74 11.96
C PRO A 114 2.25 2.59 11.80
N TYR A 115 2.67 1.35 12.08
CA TYR A 115 1.83 0.15 12.02
C TYR A 115 1.44 -0.36 13.41
N GLY A 116 1.75 0.40 14.47
CA GLY A 116 1.51 -0.03 15.84
C GLY A 116 0.04 -0.35 16.12
N CYS A 117 -0.90 0.40 15.55
CA CYS A 117 -2.34 0.18 15.76
C CYS A 117 -2.98 -0.80 14.75
N ASP A 118 -2.20 -1.41 13.85
CA ASP A 118 -2.77 -2.34 12.89
C ASP A 118 -3.18 -3.68 13.54
N VAL A 119 -4.48 -3.98 13.45
CA VAL A 119 -5.08 -5.26 13.82
C VAL A 119 -5.87 -5.78 12.61
N ASN A 120 -5.19 -5.91 11.47
CA ASN A 120 -5.78 -6.30 10.18
C ASN A 120 -6.94 -5.37 9.78
N GLY A 121 -6.81 -4.07 10.05
CA GLY A 121 -7.85 -3.07 9.80
C GLY A 121 -9.05 -3.06 10.78
N LEU A 122 -9.08 -3.94 11.78
CA LEU A 122 -10.14 -3.99 12.81
C LEU A 122 -10.02 -2.90 13.88
N ALA A 123 -8.87 -2.25 13.95
CA ALA A 123 -8.57 -1.23 14.95
C ALA A 123 -8.27 0.11 14.30
N LYS A 124 -8.39 1.17 15.11
CA LYS A 124 -8.07 2.54 14.74
C LYS A 124 -7.42 3.30 15.87
N LEU A 125 -6.68 4.35 15.52
CA LEU A 125 -6.21 5.32 16.48
C LEU A 125 -7.38 6.20 16.95
N ASP A 126 -7.45 6.42 18.25
CA ASP A 126 -8.42 7.27 18.93
C ASP A 126 -7.70 8.25 19.85
N ASN A 127 -8.41 9.28 20.31
CA ASN A 127 -7.86 10.39 21.10
C ASN A 127 -6.72 11.15 20.38
N CYS A 128 -6.77 11.17 19.04
CA CYS A 128 -5.94 12.01 18.17
C CYS A 128 -6.39 13.48 18.23
N VAL A 129 -6.46 14.03 19.45
CA VAL A 129 -6.84 15.43 19.69
C VAL A 129 -5.61 16.29 19.44
N VAL A 130 -5.65 17.03 18.33
CA VAL A 130 -4.78 18.17 18.11
C VAL A 130 -5.52 19.35 18.75
N ASP A 131 -4.97 19.94 19.82
CA ASP A 131 -5.52 21.14 20.48
C ASP A 131 -5.89 22.19 19.41
N ASP A 132 -7.17 22.52 19.33
CA ASP A 132 -7.83 23.34 18.30
C ASP A 132 -7.63 24.85 18.49
N GLY A 133 -6.42 25.25 18.89
CA GLY A 133 -5.97 26.63 18.76
C GLY A 133 -5.49 26.99 17.34
N THR A 134 -5.33 26.00 16.45
CA THR A 134 -4.79 26.16 15.09
C THR A 134 -5.73 25.56 14.05
N GLU A 135 -6.13 26.38 13.09
CA GLU A 135 -6.99 26.10 11.94
C GLU A 135 -6.32 25.15 10.92
N THR A 136 -5.86 23.96 11.33
CA THR A 136 -5.34 22.96 10.38
C THR A 136 -6.50 22.31 9.64
N PRO A 137 -6.72 22.58 8.33
CA PRO A 137 -7.78 21.93 7.57
C PRO A 137 -7.47 20.44 7.47
N ARG A 138 -8.39 19.58 7.90
CA ARG A 138 -8.28 18.11 7.75
C ARG A 138 -8.95 17.58 6.49
N SER A 139 -9.24 18.46 5.54
CA SER A 139 -9.82 18.13 4.25
C SER A 139 -9.29 19.10 3.19
N LEU A 140 -9.20 18.61 1.95
CA LEU A 140 -8.94 19.46 0.79
C LEU A 140 -10.19 20.23 0.36
N TYR A 141 -11.37 19.77 0.77
CA TYR A 141 -12.66 20.41 0.50
C TYR A 141 -13.17 21.18 1.73
N PRO A 142 -13.73 22.39 1.53
CA PRO A 142 -14.41 23.11 2.61
C PRO A 142 -15.61 22.35 3.20
N SER A 143 -16.24 21.46 2.42
CA SER A 143 -17.35 20.61 2.89
C SER A 143 -16.90 19.52 3.87
N GLY A 144 -15.60 19.24 3.96
CA GLY A 144 -15.08 18.07 4.67
C GLY A 144 -15.19 16.76 3.88
N GLU A 145 -15.71 16.78 2.65
CA GLU A 145 -15.81 15.58 1.82
C GLU A 145 -14.43 15.02 1.47
N GLY A 146 -14.31 13.68 1.46
CA GLY A 146 -13.11 12.99 1.02
C GLY A 146 -12.93 13.06 -0.50
N VAL A 147 -11.67 13.11 -0.94
CA VAL A 147 -11.32 13.12 -2.35
C VAL A 147 -11.53 11.73 -2.96
N LYS A 148 -12.30 11.69 -4.05
CA LYS A 148 -12.47 10.50 -4.91
C LYS A 148 -11.98 10.90 -6.29
N ALA A 149 -10.72 10.60 -6.57
CA ALA A 149 -10.04 11.08 -7.76
C ALA A 149 -9.79 9.97 -8.78
N VAL A 150 -9.60 10.39 -10.03
CA VAL A 150 -9.07 9.55 -11.09
C VAL A 150 -7.93 10.26 -11.82
N THR A 151 -6.90 9.52 -12.20
CA THR A 151 -5.73 10.06 -12.89
C THR A 151 -5.94 10.15 -14.40
N LEU A 152 -5.59 11.30 -15.00
CA LEU A 152 -5.53 11.49 -16.46
C LEU A 152 -4.17 11.03 -17.01
N ALA A 153 -3.93 9.73 -17.02
CA ALA A 153 -2.68 9.16 -17.52
C ALA A 153 -2.46 9.51 -19.00
N GLY A 154 -1.21 9.81 -19.37
CA GLY A 154 -0.79 10.07 -20.75
C GLY A 154 -1.24 11.40 -21.33
N ALA A 155 -1.90 12.28 -20.55
CA ALA A 155 -2.35 13.58 -21.02
C ALA A 155 -1.19 14.56 -21.26
N PHE A 156 -0.36 14.81 -20.25
CA PHE A 156 0.73 15.80 -20.35
C PHE A 156 2.10 15.22 -20.01
N VAL A 157 2.12 14.09 -19.31
CA VAL A 157 3.32 13.31 -19.01
C VAL A 157 3.20 11.99 -19.77
N PRO A 158 4.26 11.55 -20.48
CA PRO A 158 4.24 10.30 -21.21
C PRO A 158 3.82 9.12 -20.31
N ALA A 159 2.78 8.41 -20.75
CA ALA A 159 2.35 7.14 -20.20
C ALA A 159 1.93 6.27 -21.40
N LEU A 160 2.93 5.66 -22.04
CA LEU A 160 2.75 4.98 -23.33
C LEU A 160 1.76 3.83 -23.20
N TRP A 161 1.78 3.12 -22.07
CA TRP A 161 0.82 2.10 -21.75
C TRP A 161 -0.65 2.58 -21.78
N ALA A 162 -0.93 3.81 -21.33
CA ALA A 162 -2.28 4.38 -21.32
C ALA A 162 -2.72 4.93 -22.68
N THR A 163 -1.77 5.14 -23.58
CA THR A 163 -1.95 5.87 -24.85
C THR A 163 -1.65 5.01 -26.07
N GLY A 164 -1.73 3.69 -25.93
CA GLY A 164 -1.53 2.75 -27.03
C GLY A 164 -0.12 2.82 -27.65
N GLY A 165 0.89 3.12 -26.83
CA GLY A 165 2.30 3.20 -27.24
C GLY A 165 2.74 4.55 -27.83
N LYS A 166 1.91 5.61 -27.75
CA LYS A 166 2.21 6.90 -28.40
C LYS A 166 2.01 8.10 -27.47
N GLU A 167 3.01 8.99 -27.43
CA GLU A 167 2.83 10.32 -26.85
C GLU A 167 1.82 11.16 -27.64
N LEU A 168 0.82 11.71 -26.95
CA LEU A 168 -0.23 12.51 -27.57
C LEU A 168 0.23 13.96 -27.76
N SER A 169 -0.03 14.54 -28.93
CA SER A 169 0.03 16.00 -29.11
C SER A 169 -1.07 16.68 -28.28
N MET A 170 -0.91 17.97 -27.96
CA MET A 170 -1.89 18.67 -27.12
C MET A 170 -3.29 18.75 -27.76
N GLU A 171 -3.38 18.71 -29.09
CA GLU A 171 -4.67 18.62 -29.78
C GLU A 171 -5.29 17.21 -29.65
N GLU A 172 -4.46 16.16 -29.73
CA GLU A 172 -4.90 14.78 -29.46
C GLU A 172 -5.32 14.61 -27.99
N VAL A 173 -4.69 15.29 -27.04
CA VAL A 173 -5.10 15.29 -25.62
C VAL A 173 -6.51 15.81 -25.44
N LYS A 174 -6.87 16.92 -26.11
CA LYS A 174 -8.24 17.47 -26.08
C LYS A 174 -9.26 16.53 -26.70
N GLY A 175 -8.86 15.78 -27.74
CA GLY A 175 -9.69 14.75 -28.36
C GLY A 175 -9.79 13.48 -27.50
N PHE A 176 -8.74 13.17 -26.75
CA PHE A 176 -8.69 12.00 -25.89
C PHE A 176 -9.50 12.21 -24.62
N TYR A 177 -9.37 13.33 -23.91
CA TYR A 177 -10.19 13.65 -22.73
C TYR A 177 -11.25 14.71 -23.06
N THR A 178 -12.50 14.28 -23.22
CA THR A 178 -13.61 15.11 -23.69
C THR A 178 -14.50 15.58 -22.55
N SER A 179 -15.39 16.55 -22.81
CA SER A 179 -16.41 16.98 -21.83
C SER A 179 -17.29 15.83 -21.35
N LYS A 180 -17.55 14.85 -22.23
CA LYS A 180 -18.34 13.66 -21.88
C LYS A 180 -17.61 12.79 -20.85
N ASP A 181 -16.30 12.63 -20.98
CA ASP A 181 -15.52 11.87 -19.99
C ASP A 181 -15.67 12.46 -18.58
N PHE A 182 -15.59 13.78 -18.44
CA PHE A 182 -15.75 14.44 -17.14
C PHE A 182 -17.17 14.34 -16.59
N GLN A 183 -18.20 14.36 -17.45
CA GLN A 183 -19.58 14.09 -17.03
C GLN A 183 -19.73 12.65 -16.54
N ASP A 184 -19.23 11.68 -17.31
CA ASP A 184 -19.29 10.26 -16.96
C ASP A 184 -18.54 9.98 -15.65
N MET A 185 -17.39 10.64 -15.40
CA MET A 185 -16.67 10.58 -14.10
C MET A 185 -17.56 11.07 -12.94
N ALA A 186 -18.18 12.24 -13.10
CA ALA A 186 -19.04 12.82 -12.06
C ALA A 186 -20.28 11.96 -11.78
N GLU A 187 -20.90 11.40 -12.83
CA GLU A 187 -22.03 10.48 -12.72
C GLU A 187 -21.67 9.19 -11.98
N LEU A 188 -20.43 8.71 -12.12
CA LEU A 188 -19.92 7.56 -11.37
C LEU A 188 -19.63 7.87 -9.90
N GLY A 189 -19.60 9.14 -9.49
CA GLY A 189 -19.30 9.57 -8.12
C GLY A 189 -17.84 9.95 -7.86
N VAL A 190 -17.03 10.10 -8.92
CA VAL A 190 -15.73 10.79 -8.85
C VAL A 190 -15.99 12.27 -8.63
N ASN A 191 -15.24 12.91 -7.74
CA ASN A 191 -15.38 14.36 -7.46
C ASN A 191 -14.13 15.16 -7.86
N THR A 192 -13.03 14.49 -8.18
CA THR A 192 -11.73 15.13 -8.43
C THR A 192 -10.98 14.46 -9.58
N VAL A 193 -10.16 15.23 -10.28
CA VAL A 193 -9.28 14.73 -11.34
C VAL A 193 -7.83 15.02 -10.98
N GLN A 194 -6.97 13.99 -11.04
CA GLN A 194 -5.53 14.20 -10.96
C GLN A 194 -4.96 14.45 -12.35
N ILE A 195 -4.20 15.52 -12.49
CA ILE A 195 -3.59 15.94 -13.75
C ILE A 195 -2.06 15.95 -13.58
N PRO A 196 -1.38 14.83 -13.92
CA PRO A 196 0.07 14.82 -14.04
C PRO A 196 0.50 15.79 -15.13
N VAL A 197 1.42 16.69 -14.81
CA VAL A 197 2.02 17.65 -15.75
C VAL A 197 3.53 17.73 -15.56
N PRO A 198 4.31 17.99 -16.62
CA PRO A 198 5.72 18.31 -16.47
C PRO A 198 5.90 19.48 -15.50
N ARG A 199 6.92 19.42 -14.63
CA ARG A 199 7.19 20.46 -13.63
C ARG A 199 7.30 21.87 -14.23
N ASP A 200 7.81 21.98 -15.45
CA ASP A 200 8.03 23.23 -16.19
C ASP A 200 6.82 23.70 -17.00
N ALA A 201 5.69 22.99 -16.97
CA ALA A 201 4.49 23.25 -17.78
C ALA A 201 3.94 24.68 -17.68
N PHE A 202 4.21 25.38 -16.56
CA PHE A 202 3.70 26.72 -16.28
C PHE A 202 4.80 27.80 -16.19
N ALA A 203 6.07 27.44 -16.43
CA ALA A 203 7.17 28.40 -16.42
C ALA A 203 6.99 29.48 -17.50
N GLU A 204 6.44 29.07 -18.65
CA GLU A 204 5.97 29.95 -19.70
C GLU A 204 4.53 29.54 -20.06
N MET A 205 3.66 30.50 -20.39
CA MET A 205 2.28 30.23 -20.83
C MET A 205 2.28 29.62 -22.24
N GLY A 206 2.65 28.35 -22.32
CA GLY A 206 2.78 27.56 -23.54
C GLY A 206 1.55 26.70 -23.83
N GLU A 207 1.71 25.78 -24.79
CA GLU A 207 0.64 24.90 -25.26
C GLU A 207 0.07 23.99 -24.15
N VAL A 208 0.93 23.51 -23.26
CA VAL A 208 0.53 22.68 -22.09
C VAL A 208 -0.36 23.49 -21.14
N ALA A 209 0.09 24.64 -20.67
CA ALA A 209 -0.69 25.50 -19.77
C ALA A 209 -2.05 25.91 -20.37
N ASN A 210 -2.09 26.22 -21.68
CA ASN A 210 -3.32 26.53 -22.39
C ASN A 210 -4.28 25.33 -22.46
N THR A 211 -3.73 24.13 -22.69
CA THR A 211 -4.53 22.89 -22.77
C THR A 211 -5.04 22.46 -21.39
N VAL A 212 -4.23 22.58 -20.34
CA VAL A 212 -4.66 22.40 -18.95
C VAL A 212 -5.79 23.38 -18.62
N SER A 213 -5.65 24.66 -18.95
CA SER A 213 -6.70 25.68 -18.73
C SER A 213 -8.01 25.33 -19.44
N HIS A 214 -7.92 24.85 -20.69
CA HIS A 214 -9.07 24.38 -21.44
C HIS A 214 -9.74 23.18 -20.76
N MET A 215 -8.98 22.20 -20.28
CA MET A 215 -9.51 21.03 -19.57
C MET A 215 -10.17 21.43 -18.24
N LEU A 216 -9.59 22.36 -17.49
CA LEU A 216 -10.13 22.84 -16.21
C LEU A 216 -11.52 23.49 -16.36
N ASP A 217 -11.82 24.10 -17.52
CA ASP A 217 -13.16 24.61 -17.83
C ASP A 217 -14.17 23.47 -17.98
N HIS A 218 -13.82 22.38 -18.66
CA HIS A 218 -14.69 21.20 -18.79
C HIS A 218 -14.86 20.45 -17.47
N ILE A 219 -13.78 20.28 -16.71
CA ILE A 219 -13.77 19.69 -15.36
C ILE A 219 -14.71 20.50 -14.45
N GLY A 220 -14.55 21.82 -14.41
CA GLY A 220 -15.40 22.70 -13.58
C GLY A 220 -16.87 22.69 -14.02
N LYS A 221 -17.15 22.61 -15.32
CA LYS A 221 -18.54 22.48 -15.85
C LYS A 221 -19.19 21.15 -15.47
N ALA A 222 -18.42 20.08 -15.32
CA ALA A 222 -18.90 18.80 -14.83
C ALA A 222 -19.09 18.76 -13.29
N GLY A 223 -18.69 19.83 -12.58
CA GLY A 223 -18.75 19.89 -11.12
C GLY A 223 -17.60 19.17 -10.41
N LEU A 224 -16.53 18.84 -11.14
CA LEU A 224 -15.32 18.22 -10.61
C LEU A 224 -14.30 19.27 -10.19
N SER A 225 -13.42 18.89 -9.27
CA SER A 225 -12.19 19.65 -8.95
C SER A 225 -10.95 19.01 -9.57
N ALA A 226 -9.80 19.68 -9.46
CA ALA A 226 -8.53 19.19 -9.98
C ALA A 226 -7.39 19.26 -8.94
N ILE A 227 -6.50 18.28 -9.02
CA ILE A 227 -5.20 18.30 -8.35
C ILE A 227 -4.12 18.30 -9.44
N ILE A 228 -3.23 19.29 -9.41
CA ILE A 228 -2.08 19.33 -10.31
C ILE A 228 -0.95 18.51 -9.68
N VAL A 229 -0.47 17.51 -10.41
CA VAL A 229 0.66 16.67 -9.97
C VAL A 229 1.89 17.04 -10.79
N LEU A 230 2.86 17.69 -10.16
CA LEU A 230 4.10 18.08 -10.82
C LEU A 230 5.03 16.87 -10.92
N VAL A 231 5.41 16.52 -12.15
CA VAL A 231 6.29 15.39 -12.42
C VAL A 231 7.67 15.90 -12.84
N SER A 232 8.71 15.45 -12.13
CA SER A 232 10.09 15.71 -12.54
C SER A 232 10.45 14.88 -13.78
N PRO A 233 11.28 15.42 -14.68
CA PRO A 233 11.80 14.63 -15.78
C PRO A 233 12.68 13.48 -15.26
N GLU A 234 12.71 12.35 -15.98
CA GLU A 234 13.59 11.22 -15.63
C GLU A 234 15.07 11.62 -15.54
N LYS A 235 15.47 12.60 -16.35
CA LYS A 235 16.81 13.17 -16.37
C LYS A 235 16.70 14.68 -16.45
N GLU A 236 17.17 15.34 -15.41
CA GLU A 236 17.33 16.79 -15.43
C GLU A 236 18.25 17.20 -16.59
N ALA A 237 17.90 18.30 -17.24
CA ALA A 237 18.75 18.86 -18.28
C ALA A 237 20.10 19.26 -17.67
N LYS A 238 21.17 19.08 -18.45
CA LYS A 238 22.51 19.46 -17.97
C LYS A 238 22.53 20.96 -17.64
N GLY A 239 22.85 21.27 -16.38
CA GLY A 239 22.95 22.64 -15.90
C GLY A 239 21.70 23.19 -15.23
N THR A 240 20.61 22.41 -15.13
CA THR A 240 19.44 22.80 -14.35
C THR A 240 19.83 23.05 -12.90
N THR A 241 19.54 24.26 -12.42
CA THR A 241 19.86 24.70 -11.06
C THR A 241 18.67 24.54 -10.13
N ASP A 242 18.92 24.37 -8.82
CA ASP A 242 17.85 24.33 -7.81
C ASP A 242 16.95 25.58 -7.87
N LYS A 243 17.53 26.72 -8.25
CA LYS A 243 16.78 27.97 -8.44
C LYS A 243 15.76 27.82 -9.57
N GLU A 244 16.16 27.31 -10.73
CA GLU A 244 15.25 27.10 -11.86
C GLU A 244 14.14 26.11 -11.51
N ILE A 245 14.47 25.03 -10.78
CA ILE A 245 13.48 24.06 -10.27
C ILE A 245 12.46 24.76 -9.35
N ASN A 246 12.94 25.55 -8.40
CA ASN A 246 12.10 26.29 -7.46
C ASN A 246 11.24 27.35 -8.16
N ASP A 247 11.76 28.02 -9.20
CA ASP A 247 11.03 29.01 -10.01
C ASP A 247 9.89 28.33 -10.80
N GLN A 248 10.15 27.15 -11.39
CA GLN A 248 9.13 26.33 -12.08
C GLN A 248 7.99 25.90 -11.14
N VAL A 249 8.33 25.42 -9.95
CA VAL A 249 7.32 25.06 -8.93
C VAL A 249 6.53 26.29 -8.45
N THR A 250 7.20 27.44 -8.28
CA THR A 250 6.52 28.70 -7.94
C THR A 250 5.50 29.09 -9.02
N ALA A 251 5.86 28.98 -10.29
CA ALA A 251 4.96 29.27 -11.41
C ALA A 251 3.72 28.36 -11.42
N ALA A 252 3.90 27.06 -11.13
CA ALA A 252 2.79 26.13 -10.95
C ALA A 252 1.87 26.53 -9.78
N GLY A 253 2.45 26.95 -8.64
CA GLY A 253 1.69 27.47 -7.50
C GLY A 253 0.87 28.72 -7.86
N ILE A 254 1.43 29.65 -8.64
CA ILE A 254 0.72 30.85 -9.12
C ILE A 254 -0.44 30.46 -10.03
N PHE A 255 -0.21 29.54 -10.98
CA PHE A 255 -1.25 29.05 -11.88
C PHE A 255 -2.40 28.41 -11.09
N ALA A 256 -2.08 27.49 -10.18
CA ALA A 256 -3.05 26.79 -9.36
C ALA A 256 -3.86 27.74 -8.47
N ASN A 257 -3.22 28.70 -7.81
CA ASN A 257 -3.89 29.66 -6.94
C ASN A 257 -4.89 30.58 -7.70
N ASN A 258 -4.68 30.80 -9.00
CA ASN A 258 -5.58 31.60 -9.83
C ASN A 258 -6.74 30.80 -10.44
N ALA A 259 -6.67 29.47 -10.40
CA ALA A 259 -7.67 28.59 -11.00
C ALA A 259 -8.63 28.04 -9.92
N LYS A 260 -9.90 28.45 -9.96
CA LYS A 260 -10.92 28.04 -8.96
C LYS A 260 -11.17 26.54 -8.89
N THR A 261 -10.92 25.82 -10.00
CA THR A 261 -11.13 24.37 -10.09
C THR A 261 -10.00 23.58 -9.40
N ILE A 262 -8.83 24.20 -9.19
CA ILE A 262 -7.69 23.52 -8.56
C ILE A 262 -7.81 23.60 -7.04
N ILE A 263 -7.80 22.45 -6.38
CA ILE A 263 -7.91 22.35 -4.90
C ILE A 263 -6.59 22.00 -4.23
N ALA A 264 -5.60 21.47 -4.96
CA ALA A 264 -4.28 21.18 -4.42
C ALA A 264 -3.20 21.08 -5.51
N VAL A 265 -1.95 21.21 -5.09
CA VAL A 265 -0.76 20.93 -5.93
C VAL A 265 0.11 19.89 -5.24
N GLN A 266 0.46 18.82 -5.94
CA GLN A 266 1.48 17.87 -5.51
C GLN A 266 2.85 18.28 -6.05
N VAL A 267 3.81 18.47 -5.14
CA VAL A 267 5.21 18.76 -5.50
C VAL A 267 5.92 17.47 -5.96
N PRO A 268 6.98 17.56 -6.78
CA PRO A 268 7.61 16.37 -7.36
C PRO A 268 8.46 15.56 -6.36
N SER A 269 8.78 16.12 -5.19
CA SER A 269 9.55 15.41 -4.15
C SER A 269 9.33 16.04 -2.77
N ALA A 270 9.72 15.33 -1.72
CA ALA A 270 9.65 15.75 -0.33
C ALA A 270 10.67 16.85 0.10
N LEU A 271 11.21 17.61 -0.85
CA LEU A 271 12.19 18.65 -0.57
C LEU A 271 11.52 19.91 0.03
N PRO A 272 11.96 20.41 1.21
CA PRO A 272 11.37 21.60 1.84
C PRO A 272 11.42 22.88 0.98
N SER A 273 12.40 23.00 0.08
CA SER A 273 12.49 24.13 -0.84
C SER A 273 11.31 24.21 -1.81
N LEU A 274 10.78 23.06 -2.26
CA LEU A 274 9.66 23.00 -3.20
C LEU A 274 8.35 23.39 -2.53
N VAL A 275 8.16 22.99 -1.26
CA VAL A 275 7.04 23.46 -0.44
C VAL A 275 7.13 24.98 -0.28
N SER A 276 8.33 25.50 0.02
CA SER A 276 8.58 26.93 0.16
C SER A 276 8.28 27.71 -1.15
N SER A 277 8.56 27.12 -2.31
CA SER A 277 8.19 27.69 -3.62
C SER A 277 6.68 27.82 -3.81
N ILE A 278 5.88 26.81 -3.43
CA ILE A 278 4.42 26.95 -3.49
C ILE A 278 3.95 28.01 -2.49
N ARG A 279 4.53 28.06 -1.29
CA ARG A 279 4.20 29.07 -0.27
C ARG A 279 4.53 30.50 -0.68
N ALA A 280 5.55 30.69 -1.52
CA ALA A 280 5.84 31.99 -2.12
C ALA A 280 4.72 32.46 -3.08
N ALA A 281 3.99 31.53 -3.69
CA ALA A 281 2.85 31.82 -4.54
C ALA A 281 1.53 31.95 -3.76
N SER A 282 1.31 31.09 -2.76
CA SER A 282 0.10 31.09 -1.93
C SER A 282 0.33 30.43 -0.57
N THR A 283 -0.07 31.13 0.49
CA THR A 283 0.02 30.62 1.88
C THR A 283 -1.10 29.66 2.24
N THR A 284 -2.15 29.55 1.45
CA THR A 284 -3.37 28.76 1.76
C THR A 284 -3.68 27.69 0.73
N LEU A 285 -2.92 27.60 -0.37
CA LEU A 285 -3.10 26.53 -1.35
C LEU A 285 -2.65 25.19 -0.74
N PRO A 286 -3.51 24.16 -0.67
CA PRO A 286 -3.09 22.84 -0.23
C PRO A 286 -1.92 22.27 -1.03
N VAL A 287 -0.89 21.81 -0.33
CA VAL A 287 0.31 21.19 -0.90
C VAL A 287 0.38 19.74 -0.48
N LEU A 288 0.40 18.84 -1.48
CA LEU A 288 0.59 17.42 -1.28
C LEU A 288 2.08 17.09 -1.46
N VAL A 289 2.69 16.46 -0.47
CA VAL A 289 4.11 16.07 -0.49
C VAL A 289 4.23 14.57 -0.70
N PRO A 290 4.89 14.10 -1.78
CA PRO A 290 5.01 12.68 -2.05
C PRO A 290 5.87 12.00 -0.99
N ILE A 291 5.35 10.93 -0.42
CA ILE A 291 5.99 10.10 0.59
C ILE A 291 5.81 8.61 0.25
N ASN A 292 6.74 7.77 0.71
CA ASN A 292 6.58 6.32 0.66
C ASN A 292 6.55 5.69 2.06
N LYS A 293 6.11 4.43 2.14
CA LYS A 293 6.00 3.66 3.39
C LYS A 293 7.31 3.59 4.18
N GLY A 294 8.47 3.65 3.51
CA GLY A 294 9.79 3.63 4.13
C GLY A 294 10.23 4.97 4.76
N GLN A 295 9.53 6.07 4.47
CA GLN A 295 9.90 7.41 4.93
C GLN A 295 9.09 7.90 6.13
N LEU A 296 8.00 7.22 6.49
CA LEU A 296 6.99 7.67 7.46
C LEU A 296 7.57 8.20 8.79
N THR A 297 8.55 7.51 9.36
CA THR A 297 9.15 7.87 10.65
C THR A 297 10.10 9.07 10.57
N ASN A 298 10.66 9.35 9.40
CA ASN A 298 11.69 10.37 9.16
C ASN A 298 11.14 11.67 8.56
N LEU A 299 9.81 11.82 8.48
CA LEU A 299 9.18 13.03 7.95
C LEU A 299 9.36 14.19 8.92
N ALA A 300 9.93 15.29 8.41
CA ALA A 300 10.13 16.54 9.13
C ALA A 300 9.87 17.71 8.18
N PHE A 301 8.76 18.40 8.40
CA PHE A 301 8.42 19.65 7.73
C PHE A 301 8.20 20.75 8.77
N PRO A 302 8.43 22.02 8.41
CA PRO A 302 7.97 23.14 9.22
C PRO A 302 6.44 23.04 9.47
N PRO A 303 5.94 23.49 10.62
CA PRO A 303 4.50 23.53 10.88
C PRO A 303 3.78 24.32 9.78
N ASP A 304 2.85 23.67 9.10
CA ASP A 304 2.12 24.22 7.97
C ASP A 304 0.76 23.54 7.86
N SER A 305 -0.29 24.29 8.17
CA SER A 305 -1.66 23.80 8.21
C SER A 305 -2.18 23.32 6.85
N PHE A 306 -1.63 23.80 5.73
CA PHE A 306 -2.06 23.42 4.38
C PHE A 306 -1.10 22.43 3.72
N LEU A 307 -0.33 21.69 4.52
CA LEU A 307 0.61 20.68 4.06
C LEU A 307 0.09 19.27 4.37
N PHE A 308 0.09 18.42 3.36
CA PHE A 308 -0.51 17.09 3.42
C PHE A 308 0.44 16.06 2.82
N ALA A 309 0.30 14.81 3.26
CA ALA A 309 1.05 13.70 2.69
C ALA A 309 0.36 13.18 1.42
N ALA A 310 1.14 12.86 0.40
CA ALA A 310 0.71 12.13 -0.78
C ALA A 310 1.39 10.75 -0.74
N LEU A 311 0.67 9.73 -0.26
CA LEU A 311 1.22 8.39 -0.06
C LEU A 311 0.96 7.52 -1.30
N ASP A 312 2.03 6.93 -1.84
CA ASP A 312 1.93 5.92 -2.88
C ASP A 312 1.79 4.52 -2.25
N VAL A 313 0.82 3.75 -2.75
CA VAL A 313 0.45 2.41 -2.26
C VAL A 313 0.34 1.38 -3.40
N GLY A 314 0.88 1.68 -4.59
CA GLY A 314 0.79 0.80 -5.75
C GLY A 314 1.28 -0.63 -5.50
N ALA A 315 0.49 -1.62 -5.95
CA ALA A 315 0.73 -3.06 -5.79
C ALA A 315 1.75 -3.64 -6.78
N SER A 316 2.38 -2.79 -7.59
CA SER A 316 3.30 -3.18 -8.67
C SER A 316 4.65 -2.44 -8.60
N THR A 317 4.99 -1.90 -7.43
CA THR A 317 6.15 -0.99 -7.25
C THR A 317 7.47 -1.70 -6.95
N SER A 318 7.45 -2.99 -6.61
CA SER A 318 8.66 -3.78 -6.36
C SER A 318 8.61 -5.18 -6.96
N VAL A 319 9.79 -5.79 -7.14
CA VAL A 319 9.91 -7.18 -7.61
C VAL A 319 9.18 -8.16 -6.69
N ALA A 320 9.19 -7.91 -5.37
CA ALA A 320 8.50 -8.75 -4.41
C ALA A 320 6.98 -8.67 -4.54
N ASP A 321 6.46 -7.57 -5.08
CA ASP A 321 5.03 -7.36 -5.26
C ASP A 321 4.49 -8.03 -6.52
N VAL A 322 5.33 -8.17 -7.57
CA VAL A 322 4.89 -8.63 -8.90
C VAL A 322 5.32 -10.04 -9.25
N ALA A 323 6.46 -10.52 -8.74
CA ALA A 323 7.09 -11.76 -9.18
C ALA A 323 6.27 -13.01 -8.84
N SER A 324 6.19 -13.93 -9.80
CA SER A 324 5.48 -15.20 -9.68
C SER A 324 5.99 -16.23 -10.69
N SER A 325 6.12 -17.48 -10.28
CA SER A 325 6.62 -18.58 -11.14
C SER A 325 5.52 -19.46 -11.72
N ASP A 326 4.33 -19.44 -11.14
CA ASP A 326 3.18 -20.27 -11.52
C ASP A 326 1.85 -19.62 -11.10
N SER A 327 0.74 -20.26 -11.50
CA SER A 327 -0.63 -19.82 -11.19
C SER A 327 -0.89 -19.75 -9.68
N GLU A 328 -0.33 -20.67 -8.89
CA GLU A 328 -0.43 -20.63 -7.43
C GLU A 328 0.27 -19.40 -6.87
N GLY A 329 1.45 -19.06 -7.39
CA GLY A 329 2.18 -17.83 -7.07
C GLY A 329 1.39 -16.56 -7.39
N ASP A 330 0.70 -16.49 -8.53
CA ASP A 330 -0.15 -15.35 -8.86
C ASP A 330 -1.35 -15.21 -7.92
N ARG A 331 -1.97 -16.33 -7.52
CA ARG A 331 -3.06 -16.32 -6.54
C ARG A 331 -2.57 -15.95 -5.14
N LEU A 332 -1.39 -16.42 -4.74
CA LEU A 332 -0.76 -16.05 -3.47
C LEU A 332 -0.44 -14.55 -3.44
N LYS A 333 0.02 -13.99 -4.56
CA LYS A 333 0.26 -12.55 -4.74
C LYS A 333 -1.03 -11.73 -4.61
N MET A 334 -2.11 -12.15 -5.26
CA MET A 334 -3.43 -11.53 -5.09
C MET A 334 -3.90 -11.56 -3.62
N PHE A 335 -3.81 -12.73 -2.97
CA PHE A 335 -4.13 -12.90 -1.55
C PHE A 335 -3.28 -12.00 -0.64
N TYR A 336 -1.98 -11.86 -0.94
CA TYR A 336 -1.07 -10.97 -0.23
C TYR A 336 -1.54 -9.52 -0.33
N HIS A 337 -1.82 -9.03 -1.55
CA HIS A 337 -2.28 -7.66 -1.80
C HIS A 337 -3.61 -7.36 -1.08
N GLU A 338 -4.58 -8.28 -1.13
CA GLU A 338 -5.82 -8.13 -0.35
C GLU A 338 -5.57 -8.07 1.16
N THR A 339 -4.60 -8.85 1.65
CA THR A 339 -4.27 -8.89 3.08
C THR A 339 -3.65 -7.57 3.54
N ILE A 340 -2.72 -7.01 2.76
CA ILE A 340 -1.98 -5.80 3.18
C ILE A 340 -2.78 -4.51 3.03
N VAL A 341 -3.80 -4.46 2.19
CA VAL A 341 -4.57 -3.23 1.97
C VAL A 341 -5.29 -2.75 3.23
N CYS A 342 -5.82 -3.64 4.07
CA CYS A 342 -6.42 -3.21 5.35
C CYS A 342 -5.37 -2.71 6.36
N ILE A 343 -4.11 -3.12 6.20
CA ILE A 343 -2.98 -2.70 7.05
C ILE A 343 -2.57 -1.25 6.74
N ASP A 344 -2.69 -0.82 5.47
CA ASP A 344 -2.33 0.52 5.01
C ASP A 344 -3.13 1.65 5.68
N ARG A 345 -4.21 1.31 6.39
CA ARG A 345 -4.94 2.24 7.24
C ARG A 345 -4.07 2.82 8.36
N SER A 346 -3.25 1.98 8.98
CA SER A 346 -2.46 2.36 10.16
C SER A 346 -1.52 3.54 9.89
N PRO A 347 -0.69 3.52 8.82
CA PRO A 347 0.15 4.67 8.51
C PRO A 347 -0.64 5.93 8.09
N ILE A 348 -1.83 5.79 7.50
CA ILE A 348 -2.72 6.92 7.18
C ILE A 348 -3.15 7.64 8.46
N GLU A 349 -3.69 6.90 9.43
CA GLU A 349 -4.14 7.47 10.70
C GLU A 349 -2.96 7.94 11.57
N TRP A 350 -1.83 7.23 11.53
CA TRP A 350 -0.66 7.59 12.32
C TRP A 350 -0.07 8.93 11.88
N LEU A 351 -0.02 9.22 10.58
CA LEU A 351 0.47 10.51 10.08
C LEU A 351 -0.45 11.66 10.48
N ASP A 352 -1.77 11.50 10.38
CA ASP A 352 -2.72 12.50 10.88
C ASP A 352 -2.54 12.71 12.40
N CYS A 353 -2.50 11.63 13.16
CA CYS A 353 -2.51 11.66 14.62
C CYS A 353 -1.19 12.16 15.25
N TYR A 354 -0.05 11.68 14.76
CA TYR A 354 1.26 11.92 15.38
C TYR A 354 2.14 12.90 14.62
N LYS A 355 1.83 13.18 13.35
CA LYS A 355 2.57 14.14 12.51
C LYS A 355 1.75 15.36 12.10
N ASP A 356 0.46 15.43 12.46
CA ASP A 356 -0.48 16.50 12.04
C ASP A 356 -0.45 16.70 10.52
N MET A 357 -0.37 15.60 9.78
CA MET A 357 -0.22 15.62 8.33
C MET A 357 -1.20 14.61 7.71
N PRO A 358 -2.45 15.02 7.45
CA PRO A 358 -3.43 14.16 6.80
C PRO A 358 -2.92 13.60 5.47
N VAL A 359 -3.35 12.39 5.14
CA VAL A 359 -2.79 11.61 4.02
C VAL A 359 -3.80 11.47 2.89
N TYR A 360 -3.36 11.78 1.69
CA TYR A 360 -4.05 11.50 0.44
C TYR A 360 -3.33 10.35 -0.29
N ILE A 361 -4.08 9.35 -0.75
CA ILE A 361 -3.51 8.25 -1.54
C ILE A 361 -3.34 8.70 -2.99
N THR A 362 -2.09 8.85 -3.41
CA THR A 362 -1.71 9.40 -4.72
C THR A 362 -1.17 8.33 -5.67
N SER A 363 -0.72 8.76 -6.85
CA SER A 363 -0.23 7.93 -7.96
C SER A 363 -1.26 6.98 -8.58
N GLY A 364 -2.45 6.89 -7.96
CA GLY A 364 -3.57 6.12 -8.45
C GLY A 364 -3.40 4.64 -8.14
N PHE A 365 -4.16 4.10 -7.18
CA PHE A 365 -4.22 2.65 -7.01
C PHE A 365 -5.02 2.03 -8.16
N ASP A 366 -4.85 0.73 -8.38
CA ASP A 366 -5.54 -0.04 -9.40
C ASP A 366 -5.83 -1.48 -8.93
N LEU A 367 -6.44 -2.30 -9.80
CA LEU A 367 -6.75 -3.71 -9.52
C LEU A 367 -5.73 -4.67 -10.14
N GLY A 368 -4.63 -4.15 -10.69
CA GLY A 368 -3.48 -4.90 -11.12
C GLY A 368 -2.66 -5.38 -9.93
N VAL A 369 -2.18 -6.62 -10.01
CA VAL A 369 -1.22 -7.20 -9.06
C VAL A 369 0.09 -7.58 -9.77
N ASP A 370 0.28 -7.05 -10.97
CA ASP A 370 1.45 -7.21 -11.81
C ASP A 370 1.73 -5.90 -12.54
N ASP A 371 2.85 -5.85 -13.23
CA ASP A 371 3.35 -4.70 -14.00
C ASP A 371 3.36 -5.03 -15.51
N CYS A 372 2.54 -5.98 -15.96
CA CYS A 372 2.58 -6.51 -17.33
C CYS A 372 2.11 -5.53 -18.39
N ILE A 373 1.41 -4.49 -17.96
CA ILE A 373 1.07 -3.34 -18.79
C ILE A 373 2.31 -2.61 -19.34
N TYR A 374 3.47 -2.78 -18.70
CA TYR A 374 4.75 -2.21 -19.11
C TYR A 374 5.63 -3.18 -19.92
N LYS A 375 5.11 -4.33 -20.38
CA LYS A 375 5.91 -5.37 -21.07
C LYS A 375 6.70 -4.86 -22.28
N GLU A 376 6.17 -3.83 -22.95
CA GLU A 376 6.78 -3.19 -24.12
C GLU A 376 7.71 -2.02 -23.77
N GLU A 377 7.82 -1.65 -22.48
CA GLU A 377 8.64 -0.53 -22.05
C GLU A 377 10.12 -0.89 -21.87
N LYS A 378 10.97 0.10 -22.13
CA LYS A 378 12.42 -0.08 -22.04
C LYS A 378 12.86 -0.25 -20.59
N GLY A 379 13.36 -1.44 -20.26
CA GLY A 379 13.87 -1.74 -18.92
C GLY A 379 12.91 -2.60 -18.09
N PHE A 380 11.73 -2.91 -18.63
CA PHE A 380 10.84 -3.92 -18.09
C PHE A 380 11.57 -5.27 -17.93
N LYS A 381 11.20 -5.99 -16.87
CA LYS A 381 11.72 -7.32 -16.57
C LYS A 381 10.56 -8.25 -16.28
N ASP A 382 10.47 -9.30 -17.07
CA ASP A 382 9.56 -10.40 -16.80
C ASP A 382 10.18 -11.31 -15.73
N TYR A 383 9.52 -11.38 -14.58
CA TYR A 383 9.81 -12.27 -13.46
C TYR A 383 8.89 -13.51 -13.47
N GLY A 384 8.20 -13.76 -14.59
CA GLY A 384 7.26 -14.86 -14.80
C GLY A 384 5.79 -14.45 -14.66
N GLN A 385 5.49 -13.18 -14.40
CA GLN A 385 4.16 -12.68 -14.05
C GLN A 385 3.25 -12.40 -15.25
N CYS A 386 3.77 -12.32 -16.48
CA CYS A 386 3.00 -11.79 -17.61
C CYS A 386 2.44 -12.80 -18.59
N ASP A 387 2.87 -14.05 -18.55
CA ASP A 387 2.47 -15.05 -19.54
C ASP A 387 1.18 -15.80 -19.15
N ARG A 388 0.52 -15.41 -18.04
CA ARG A 388 -0.66 -16.11 -17.48
C ARG A 388 -1.89 -15.23 -17.30
N PHE A 389 -1.91 -14.02 -17.85
CA PHE A 389 -3.06 -13.11 -17.70
C PHE A 389 -4.38 -13.74 -18.20
N GLU A 390 -4.30 -14.56 -19.24
CA GLU A 390 -5.42 -15.30 -19.84
C GLU A 390 -6.12 -16.23 -18.84
N GLU A 391 -5.41 -16.75 -17.83
CA GLU A 391 -6.00 -17.56 -16.75
C GLU A 391 -6.94 -16.75 -15.86
N THR A 392 -6.82 -15.42 -15.89
CA THR A 392 -7.67 -14.51 -15.10
C THR A 392 -8.96 -14.14 -15.80
N VAL A 393 -9.03 -14.32 -17.12
CA VAL A 393 -10.16 -13.90 -17.95
C VAL A 393 -11.34 -14.85 -17.75
N GLY A 394 -12.46 -14.33 -17.25
CA GLY A 394 -13.67 -15.12 -16.96
C GLY A 394 -13.56 -16.05 -15.76
N SER A 395 -12.48 -15.96 -14.97
CA SER A 395 -12.32 -16.72 -13.74
C SER A 395 -13.11 -16.09 -12.59
N GLY A 396 -14.09 -16.81 -12.06
CA GLY A 396 -14.89 -16.35 -10.92
C GLY A 396 -14.07 -16.16 -9.64
N TRP A 397 -12.95 -16.89 -9.50
CA TRP A 397 -12.00 -16.68 -8.41
C TRP A 397 -11.35 -15.29 -8.53
N TRP A 398 -10.74 -14.97 -9.68
CA TRP A 398 -10.11 -13.67 -9.90
C TRP A 398 -11.09 -12.51 -9.79
N GLU A 399 -12.31 -12.67 -10.31
CA GLU A 399 -13.38 -11.68 -10.19
C GLU A 399 -13.71 -11.39 -8.71
N SER A 400 -13.99 -12.43 -7.92
CA SER A 400 -14.31 -12.28 -6.49
C SER A 400 -13.18 -11.66 -5.69
N HIS A 401 -11.93 -12.04 -5.98
CA HIS A 401 -10.76 -11.52 -5.28
C HIS A 401 -10.44 -10.07 -5.67
N ARG A 402 -10.61 -9.69 -6.94
CA ARG A 402 -10.48 -8.28 -7.37
C ARG A 402 -11.58 -7.39 -6.78
N GLN A 403 -12.81 -7.89 -6.67
CA GLN A 403 -13.89 -7.18 -5.95
C GLN A 403 -13.56 -6.98 -4.47
N SER A 404 -13.03 -8.01 -3.81
CA SER A 404 -12.55 -7.92 -2.42
C SER A 404 -11.42 -6.90 -2.29
N LEU A 405 -10.41 -6.93 -3.18
CA LEU A 405 -9.32 -5.96 -3.20
C LEU A 405 -9.84 -4.52 -3.37
N ALA A 406 -10.69 -4.29 -4.36
CA ALA A 406 -11.31 -2.99 -4.62
C ALA A 406 -12.05 -2.45 -3.39
N ALA A 407 -12.88 -3.29 -2.76
CA ALA A 407 -13.66 -2.89 -1.60
C ALA A 407 -12.78 -2.55 -0.39
N ARG A 408 -11.71 -3.33 -0.17
CA ARG A 408 -10.71 -3.05 0.89
C ARG A 408 -9.94 -1.77 0.60
N GLN A 409 -9.50 -1.54 -0.64
CA GLN A 409 -8.76 -0.34 -1.04
C GLN A 409 -9.63 0.90 -0.83
N LEU A 410 -10.87 0.88 -1.31
CA LEU A 410 -11.80 1.99 -1.13
C LEU A 410 -12.11 2.25 0.35
N PHE A 411 -12.33 1.22 1.14
CA PHE A 411 -12.57 1.37 2.58
C PHE A 411 -11.35 1.99 3.29
N THR A 412 -10.17 1.41 3.09
CA THR A 412 -8.94 1.85 3.77
C THR A 412 -8.54 3.26 3.35
N TYR A 413 -8.46 3.52 2.04
CA TYR A 413 -7.93 4.78 1.52
C TYR A 413 -8.91 5.95 1.74
N SER A 414 -10.19 5.66 2.00
CA SER A 414 -11.17 6.67 2.44
C SER A 414 -11.02 7.08 3.91
N LYS A 415 -10.12 6.47 4.69
CA LYS A 415 -9.82 6.91 6.07
C LYS A 415 -8.91 8.13 6.15
N GLY A 416 -8.22 8.44 5.05
CA GLY A 416 -7.44 9.67 4.92
C GLY A 416 -8.24 10.81 4.29
N LEU A 417 -7.54 11.72 3.60
CA LEU A 417 -8.11 12.76 2.76
C LEU A 417 -8.84 12.20 1.54
N GLY A 418 -8.65 10.93 1.21
CA GLY A 418 -9.20 10.28 0.02
C GLY A 418 -8.12 9.64 -0.84
N TRP A 419 -8.47 9.36 -2.10
CA TRP A 419 -7.66 8.54 -3.00
C TRP A 419 -7.77 8.96 -4.46
N SER A 420 -6.79 8.55 -5.25
CA SER A 420 -6.86 8.49 -6.71
C SER A 420 -6.89 7.05 -7.20
N PHE A 421 -7.61 6.78 -8.29
CA PHE A 421 -7.50 5.55 -9.07
C PHE A 421 -6.68 5.80 -10.34
N SER A 422 -5.70 4.94 -10.64
CA SER A 422 -4.96 4.99 -11.90
C SER A 422 -5.62 4.04 -12.88
N ALA A 423 -6.15 4.47 -14.02
CA ALA A 423 -6.40 5.78 -14.61
C ALA A 423 -7.86 5.82 -15.12
N TRP A 424 -8.31 6.91 -15.74
CA TRP A 424 -9.70 6.97 -16.25
C TRP A 424 -9.96 5.99 -17.39
N LYS A 425 -9.08 5.99 -18.40
CA LYS A 425 -9.20 5.16 -19.59
C LYS A 425 -7.86 4.91 -20.28
N VAL A 426 -7.80 3.82 -21.03
CA VAL A 426 -6.68 3.45 -21.90
C VAL A 426 -7.10 3.62 -23.36
N LEU A 427 -6.20 4.15 -24.21
CA LEU A 427 -6.44 4.34 -25.64
C LEU A 427 -6.44 2.99 -26.36
N GLY A 428 -7.44 2.80 -27.23
CA GLY A 428 -7.55 1.60 -28.08
C GLY A 428 -8.33 0.46 -27.44
N GLU A 429 -8.77 0.61 -26.18
CA GLU A 429 -9.60 -0.39 -25.50
C GLU A 429 -11.06 0.09 -25.42
N GLU A 430 -11.96 -0.65 -26.07
CA GLU A 430 -13.40 -0.45 -25.91
C GLU A 430 -13.86 -1.09 -24.59
N SER A 431 -14.66 -0.32 -23.84
CA SER A 431 -15.28 -0.84 -22.62
C SER A 431 -16.42 -1.77 -22.99
N ASN A 432 -16.18 -3.06 -22.83
CA ASN A 432 -17.14 -4.13 -23.09
C ASN A 432 -17.58 -4.87 -21.80
N GLY A 433 -17.17 -4.38 -20.63
CA GLY A 433 -17.42 -5.03 -19.34
C GLY A 433 -16.61 -6.32 -19.12
N VAL A 434 -15.59 -6.58 -19.94
CA VAL A 434 -14.70 -7.73 -19.81
C VAL A 434 -13.26 -7.25 -19.61
N ILE A 435 -12.62 -7.77 -18.57
CA ILE A 435 -11.19 -7.55 -18.30
C ILE A 435 -10.38 -8.64 -19.01
N ASP A 436 -9.90 -8.32 -20.21
CA ASP A 436 -9.15 -9.21 -21.11
C ASP A 436 -7.72 -8.72 -21.41
N SER A 437 -7.30 -7.62 -20.80
CA SER A 437 -5.92 -7.12 -20.84
C SER A 437 -5.49 -6.60 -19.46
N PRO A 438 -4.17 -6.57 -19.16
CA PRO A 438 -3.66 -5.90 -17.96
C PRO A 438 -4.06 -4.42 -17.88
N GLY A 439 -4.11 -3.72 -19.02
CA GLY A 439 -4.45 -2.30 -19.10
C GLY A 439 -5.85 -1.98 -18.55
N LYS A 440 -6.82 -2.87 -18.77
CA LYS A 440 -8.18 -2.71 -18.25
C LYS A 440 -8.28 -2.77 -16.73
N LEU A 441 -7.32 -3.40 -16.02
CA LEU A 441 -7.27 -3.38 -14.55
C LEU A 441 -6.84 -2.02 -13.99
N LEU A 442 -6.10 -1.25 -14.79
CA LEU A 442 -5.67 0.12 -14.53
C LEU A 442 -6.65 1.11 -15.16
N CYS A 443 -7.90 0.73 -15.44
CA CYS A 443 -8.88 1.59 -16.06
C CYS A 443 -10.15 1.63 -15.22
N LEU A 444 -10.40 2.76 -14.55
CA LEU A 444 -11.58 2.95 -13.70
C LEU A 444 -12.86 2.66 -14.47
N ARG A 445 -12.95 3.14 -15.72
CA ARG A 445 -14.11 2.91 -16.57
C ARG A 445 -14.36 1.42 -16.83
N ASP A 446 -13.31 0.65 -17.09
CA ASP A 446 -13.43 -0.78 -17.41
C ASP A 446 -13.66 -1.65 -16.18
N VAL A 447 -13.00 -1.37 -15.05
CA VAL A 447 -13.25 -2.11 -13.80
C VAL A 447 -14.67 -1.86 -13.26
N VAL A 448 -15.20 -0.64 -13.43
CA VAL A 448 -16.60 -0.33 -13.07
C VAL A 448 -17.56 -1.03 -14.03
N ALA A 449 -17.31 -0.99 -15.34
CA ALA A 449 -18.14 -1.67 -16.33
C ALA A 449 -18.16 -3.19 -16.14
N ALA A 450 -17.06 -3.77 -15.66
CA ALA A 450 -16.94 -5.18 -15.29
C ALA A 450 -17.57 -5.52 -13.92
N GLY A 451 -18.11 -4.54 -13.18
CA GLY A 451 -18.69 -4.77 -11.86
C GLY A 451 -17.68 -5.16 -10.78
N LEU A 452 -16.40 -4.83 -10.97
CA LEU A 452 -15.34 -5.13 -10.00
C LEU A 452 -15.26 -4.10 -8.86
N LEU A 453 -15.77 -2.90 -9.10
CA LEU A 453 -15.71 -1.81 -8.13
C LEU A 453 -17.08 -1.63 -7.43
N PRO A 454 -17.10 -1.52 -6.08
CA PRO A 454 -18.28 -1.04 -5.36
C PRO A 454 -18.73 0.34 -5.85
N SER A 455 -19.99 0.69 -5.58
CA SER A 455 -20.48 2.03 -5.93
C SER A 455 -19.68 3.11 -5.19
N LEU A 456 -19.11 4.06 -5.94
CA LEU A 456 -18.39 5.20 -5.36
C LEU A 456 -19.33 6.20 -4.67
N SER A 457 -20.65 6.10 -4.92
CA SER A 457 -21.66 6.94 -4.26
C SER A 457 -21.95 6.50 -2.82
N THR A 458 -21.60 5.27 -2.46
CA THR A 458 -21.75 4.74 -1.11
C THR A 458 -20.44 4.81 -0.34
N HIS A 459 -20.48 5.12 0.96
CA HIS A 459 -19.32 4.93 1.83
C HIS A 459 -19.01 3.43 1.88
N GLY A 460 -17.75 3.05 1.65
CA GLY A 460 -17.32 1.66 1.56
C GLY A 460 -17.80 0.84 2.76
N ASP A 461 -18.28 -0.38 2.51
CA ASP A 461 -18.76 -1.26 3.58
C ASP A 461 -17.57 -1.68 4.46
N GLY A 462 -17.61 -1.25 5.73
CA GLY A 462 -16.61 -1.63 6.75
C GLY A 462 -16.46 -3.13 6.91
N ALA A 463 -17.45 -3.92 6.48
CA ALA A 463 -17.34 -5.38 6.43
C ALA A 463 -16.21 -5.89 5.53
N SER A 464 -15.69 -5.08 4.60
CA SER A 464 -14.63 -5.50 3.67
C SER A 464 -13.31 -5.86 4.38
N CYS A 465 -13.01 -5.20 5.50
CA CYS A 465 -11.86 -5.51 6.36
C CYS A 465 -12.24 -6.31 7.62
N LEU A 466 -13.49 -6.76 7.76
CA LEU A 466 -13.94 -7.52 8.92
C LEU A 466 -13.29 -8.91 9.01
N ASN A 467 -13.15 -9.58 7.87
CA ASN A 467 -12.47 -10.86 7.75
C ASN A 467 -11.23 -10.70 6.86
N GLY A 468 -10.24 -11.56 7.07
CA GLY A 468 -9.14 -11.71 6.12
C GLY A 468 -9.64 -12.20 4.75
N PRO A 469 -8.86 -12.05 3.67
CA PRO A 469 -9.19 -12.69 2.41
C PRO A 469 -9.28 -14.20 2.58
N LYS A 470 -10.08 -14.87 1.73
CA LYS A 470 -10.19 -16.33 1.77
C LYS A 470 -8.87 -16.96 1.36
N ALA A 471 -8.36 -17.87 2.18
CA ALA A 471 -7.12 -18.60 1.90
C ALA A 471 -7.36 -19.81 0.98
N ASP A 472 -8.00 -19.59 -0.18
CA ASP A 472 -8.34 -20.60 -1.18
C ASP A 472 -7.45 -20.56 -2.43
N PHE A 473 -6.33 -19.82 -2.36
CA PHE A 473 -5.32 -19.69 -3.41
C PHE A 473 -4.77 -21.06 -3.88
N ALA A 474 -4.65 -22.03 -2.98
CA ALA A 474 -4.20 -23.39 -3.29
C ALA A 474 -5.29 -24.29 -3.91
N MET A 475 -6.58 -23.96 -3.71
CA MET A 475 -7.70 -24.79 -4.17
C MET A 475 -8.25 -24.37 -5.54
N GLY A 476 -8.08 -23.11 -5.94
CA GLY A 476 -8.45 -22.62 -7.28
C GLY A 476 -9.92 -22.77 -7.67
N ASP A 477 -10.24 -22.37 -8.90
CA ASP A 477 -11.51 -22.72 -9.55
C ASP A 477 -11.47 -24.20 -10.01
N LEU A 478 -12.59 -24.90 -9.90
CA LEU A 478 -12.82 -26.24 -10.48
C LEU A 478 -12.55 -26.31 -12.00
N THR A 479 -12.52 -25.17 -12.70
CA THR A 479 -12.24 -25.06 -14.14
C THR A 479 -10.75 -25.10 -14.49
N HIS A 480 -9.87 -24.68 -13.59
CA HIS A 480 -8.42 -24.62 -13.78
C HIS A 480 -7.73 -25.03 -12.47
N ALA A 481 -7.75 -26.34 -12.20
CA ALA A 481 -6.91 -26.95 -11.18
C ALA A 481 -5.46 -26.47 -11.38
N PRO A 482 -4.69 -26.22 -10.30
CA PRO A 482 -3.29 -25.84 -10.42
C PRO A 482 -2.59 -26.81 -11.36
N THR A 483 -2.09 -26.32 -12.49
CA THR A 483 -1.18 -27.10 -13.32
C THR A 483 0.03 -27.43 -12.47
N GLU A 484 0.50 -28.69 -12.49
CA GLU A 484 1.68 -29.10 -11.71
C GLU A 484 2.77 -28.04 -11.88
N SER A 485 3.21 -27.46 -10.75
CA SER A 485 4.23 -26.42 -10.74
C SER A 485 5.41 -26.84 -11.63
N PRO A 486 5.97 -25.92 -12.44
CA PRO A 486 7.19 -26.22 -13.16
C PRO A 486 8.24 -26.70 -12.14
N PRO A 487 9.05 -27.71 -12.49
CA PRO A 487 9.98 -28.28 -11.54
C PRO A 487 10.93 -27.20 -10.99
N PRO A 488 11.25 -27.23 -9.69
CA PRO A 488 12.13 -26.24 -9.07
C PRO A 488 13.48 -26.20 -9.80
N ASP A 489 14.08 -25.01 -9.90
CA ASP A 489 15.42 -24.84 -10.46
C ASP A 489 16.42 -25.65 -9.61
N CYS A 490 16.92 -26.74 -10.18
CA CYS A 490 17.86 -27.64 -9.54
C CYS A 490 19.31 -27.13 -9.57
N GLY A 491 19.56 -25.91 -10.08
CA GLY A 491 20.90 -25.37 -10.29
C GLY A 491 21.69 -26.26 -11.25
N TYR A 492 22.79 -26.87 -10.76
CA TYR A 492 23.60 -27.81 -11.55
C TYR A 492 23.04 -29.24 -11.61
N GLY A 493 21.87 -29.50 -11.00
CA GLY A 493 21.16 -30.78 -11.06
C GLY A 493 20.10 -30.83 -12.14
N TRP A 494 19.38 -31.96 -12.24
CA TRP A 494 18.16 -32.06 -13.05
C TRP A 494 17.00 -32.55 -12.17
N TRP A 495 15.80 -32.11 -12.51
CA TRP A 495 14.59 -32.58 -11.83
C TRP A 495 14.25 -34.01 -12.24
N ASN A 496 14.08 -34.89 -11.26
CA ASN A 496 13.60 -36.24 -11.48
C ASN A 496 12.08 -36.31 -11.24
N ALA A 497 11.33 -36.39 -12.34
CA ALA A 497 9.87 -36.43 -12.32
C ALA A 497 9.29 -37.66 -11.58
N THR A 498 10.06 -38.74 -11.42
CA THR A 498 9.60 -39.96 -10.74
C THR A 498 9.78 -39.86 -9.22
N THR A 499 10.87 -39.25 -8.75
CA THR A 499 11.19 -39.15 -7.32
C THR A 499 10.75 -37.84 -6.69
N LYS A 500 10.30 -36.87 -7.50
CA LYS A 500 9.94 -35.50 -7.12
C LYS A 500 11.06 -34.80 -6.32
N LYS A 501 12.31 -34.93 -6.77
CA LYS A 501 13.50 -34.30 -6.18
C LYS A 501 14.50 -33.87 -7.25
N CYS A 502 15.37 -32.92 -6.90
CA CYS A 502 16.55 -32.59 -7.70
C CYS A 502 17.63 -33.66 -7.52
N ASP A 503 18.00 -34.32 -8.62
CA ASP A 503 19.13 -35.23 -8.67
C ASP A 503 20.37 -34.47 -9.18
N TYR A 504 21.53 -34.81 -8.62
CA TYR A 504 22.80 -34.18 -8.96
C TYR A 504 23.73 -35.21 -9.59
N TRP A 505 24.48 -34.81 -10.62
CA TRP A 505 25.52 -35.67 -11.19
C TRP A 505 26.67 -35.80 -10.18
N ILE A 506 26.74 -36.92 -9.47
CA ILE A 506 27.94 -37.32 -8.73
C ILE A 506 28.75 -38.20 -9.68
N PRO A 507 29.93 -37.77 -10.18
CA PRO A 507 30.78 -38.65 -10.96
C PRO A 507 31.12 -39.91 -10.12
N PRO A 508 31.20 -41.10 -10.73
CA PRO A 508 31.57 -42.31 -10.02
C PRO A 508 32.93 -42.12 -9.33
N ALA A 509 33.03 -42.61 -8.09
CA ALA A 509 34.21 -42.45 -7.22
C ALA A 509 35.52 -42.81 -7.95
N PRO A 510 36.61 -42.04 -7.76
CA PRO A 510 37.85 -42.29 -8.47
C PRO A 510 38.48 -43.62 -8.03
N THR A 511 38.88 -44.42 -9.02
CA THR A 511 39.77 -45.57 -8.89
C THR A 511 41.06 -45.20 -8.13
N PRO A 512 41.68 -46.15 -7.38
CA PRO A 512 42.84 -45.86 -6.53
C PRO A 512 44.02 -45.27 -7.30
N MET A 513 44.64 -44.24 -6.74
CA MET A 513 45.78 -43.51 -7.32
C MET A 513 46.98 -44.42 -7.63
N PRO A 514 47.66 -44.23 -8.77
CA PRO A 514 49.06 -44.60 -8.94
C PRO A 514 49.98 -43.60 -8.23
N THR A 515 51.07 -44.12 -7.69
CA THR A 515 52.10 -43.45 -6.90
C THR A 515 52.91 -42.40 -7.65
N ASP A 516 53.26 -41.36 -6.90
CA ASP A 516 54.34 -40.37 -7.02
C ASP A 516 54.47 -39.42 -8.23
N LYS A 517 54.65 -38.13 -7.85
CA LYS A 517 54.75 -36.92 -8.66
C LYS A 517 56.00 -36.88 -9.56
N PRO A 518 55.91 -36.11 -10.65
CA PRO A 518 56.95 -35.12 -10.92
C PRO A 518 56.43 -33.67 -10.94
N THR A 519 57.23 -32.80 -10.36
CA THR A 519 57.16 -31.33 -10.33
C THR A 519 57.46 -30.69 -11.68
N ILE A 520 56.54 -29.89 -12.23
CA ILE A 520 56.81 -28.74 -13.13
C ILE A 520 55.72 -27.68 -12.90
N PRO A 521 56.05 -26.37 -12.74
CA PRO A 521 55.07 -25.30 -12.59
C PRO A 521 54.47 -24.92 -13.94
N CYS A 522 53.14 -24.82 -14.01
CA CYS A 522 52.46 -24.25 -15.17
C CYS A 522 52.44 -22.71 -15.02
N PRO A 523 52.97 -21.94 -15.98
CA PRO A 523 52.84 -20.49 -16.02
C PRO A 523 51.49 -20.10 -16.66
N SER A 524 50.87 -19.07 -16.10
CA SER A 524 49.69 -18.35 -16.61
C SER A 524 48.44 -19.18 -16.93
N CYS A 525 47.60 -19.38 -15.91
CA CYS A 525 46.15 -19.35 -16.08
C CYS A 525 45.63 -18.35 -15.04
N GLU A 526 45.13 -17.20 -15.51
CA GLU A 526 44.27 -16.33 -14.70
C GLU A 526 42.99 -17.11 -14.42
N ASP A 527 42.79 -17.49 -13.16
CA ASP A 527 41.54 -18.06 -12.67
C ASP A 527 40.46 -16.95 -12.67
N MET A 528 39.67 -16.89 -13.74
CA MET A 528 38.25 -16.55 -13.61
C MET A 528 37.54 -17.74 -12.97
N GLY A 529 37.43 -17.71 -11.64
CA GLY A 529 36.86 -18.80 -10.85
C GLY A 529 35.82 -18.31 -9.84
N THR A 530 34.55 -18.31 -10.26
CA THR A 530 33.39 -18.76 -9.46
C THR A 530 33.41 -18.41 -7.97
N LYS A 531 33.39 -17.11 -7.63
CA LYS A 531 33.00 -16.63 -6.29
C LYS A 531 31.82 -15.64 -6.29
N GLU A 532 31.33 -15.23 -7.46
CA GLU A 532 30.36 -14.12 -7.54
C GLU A 532 28.91 -14.55 -7.79
N MET A 533 28.62 -15.84 -7.98
CA MET A 533 27.23 -16.32 -8.20
C MET A 533 26.57 -17.04 -7.00
N ILE A 534 27.29 -17.24 -5.88
CA ILE A 534 26.70 -17.86 -4.66
C ILE A 534 26.48 -16.83 -3.54
N GLN A 535 26.81 -15.55 -3.75
CA GLN A 535 26.61 -14.49 -2.75
C GLN A 535 25.32 -13.66 -2.90
N ALA A 536 24.43 -13.92 -3.87
CA ALA A 536 23.21 -13.10 -4.03
C ALA A 536 21.96 -13.67 -3.32
N GLY A 537 21.89 -14.98 -3.03
CA GLY A 537 20.69 -15.61 -2.45
C GLY A 537 20.68 -15.74 -0.92
N VAL A 538 21.81 -15.52 -0.24
CA VAL A 538 21.95 -15.70 1.23
C VAL A 538 22.50 -14.44 1.93
N ALA A 539 22.84 -13.39 1.17
CA ALA A 539 23.44 -12.17 1.74
C ALA A 539 22.41 -11.17 2.31
N GLY A 540 21.14 -11.19 1.92
CA GLY A 540 20.13 -10.23 2.39
C GLY A 540 19.77 -10.37 3.88
N ALA A 541 19.54 -11.60 4.36
CA ALA A 541 19.17 -11.85 5.75
C ALA A 541 20.38 -11.87 6.70
N VAL A 542 21.55 -12.33 6.24
CA VAL A 542 22.75 -12.44 7.08
C VAL A 542 23.47 -11.09 7.24
N ILE A 543 23.47 -10.21 6.22
CA ILE A 543 24.11 -8.89 6.35
C ILE A 543 23.32 -7.97 7.29
N ALA A 544 21.98 -8.02 7.29
CA ALA A 544 21.16 -7.26 8.24
C ALA A 544 21.37 -7.72 9.70
N LEU A 545 21.47 -9.03 9.93
CA LEU A 545 21.74 -9.60 11.26
C LEU A 545 23.17 -9.33 11.74
N VAL A 546 24.17 -9.43 10.85
CA VAL A 546 25.57 -9.18 11.19
C VAL A 546 25.87 -7.68 11.34
N LEU A 547 25.24 -6.80 10.57
CA LEU A 547 25.35 -5.34 10.75
C LEU A 547 24.67 -4.87 12.03
N ASN A 548 23.49 -5.40 12.38
CA ASN A 548 22.83 -5.09 13.65
C ASN A 548 23.63 -5.63 14.85
N TRP A 549 24.28 -6.80 14.70
CA TRP A 549 25.19 -7.34 15.71
C TRP A 549 26.50 -6.54 15.84
N LEU A 550 27.10 -6.07 14.73
CA LEU A 550 28.30 -5.23 14.73
C LEU A 550 28.02 -3.83 15.31
N VAL A 551 26.87 -3.24 15.01
CA VAL A 551 26.44 -1.95 15.60
C VAL A 551 26.23 -2.08 17.11
N LYS A 552 25.65 -3.19 17.59
CA LYS A 552 25.55 -3.49 19.04
C LYS A 552 26.90 -3.80 19.71
N LYS A 553 27.88 -4.31 18.97
CA LYS A 553 29.20 -4.68 19.50
C LYS A 553 30.21 -3.52 19.50
N MET A 554 30.06 -2.54 18.60
CA MET A 554 30.94 -1.36 18.52
C MET A 554 30.53 -0.22 19.46
N ASN A 555 29.26 -0.18 19.89
CA ASN A 555 28.78 0.74 20.93
C ASN A 555 28.78 0.04 22.29
N GLY A 556 29.95 -0.02 22.92
CA GLY A 556 30.15 -0.75 24.17
C GLY A 556 29.46 -0.17 25.41
N ARG A 557 28.85 -1.09 26.18
CA ARG A 557 28.59 -1.13 27.65
C ARG A 557 27.57 -0.12 28.23
N GLY A 558 26.60 -0.53 29.06
CA GLY A 558 26.63 -1.67 29.99
C GLY A 558 25.27 -2.29 30.34
N ASP A 559 25.41 -3.56 30.69
CA ASP A 559 24.71 -4.36 31.70
C ASP A 559 23.23 -4.74 31.54
N GLY A 560 23.01 -6.07 31.58
CA GLY A 560 21.79 -6.65 32.11
C GLY A 560 21.20 -7.78 31.29
N TYR A 561 21.76 -8.98 31.44
CA TYR A 561 21.15 -10.24 31.00
C TYR A 561 19.74 -10.44 31.56
N GLN A 562 18.88 -11.06 30.73
CA GLN A 562 17.82 -12.07 31.02
C GLN A 562 16.55 -11.72 30.23
N SER A 563 15.90 -12.57 29.45
CA SER A 563 16.14 -13.93 28.95
C SER A 563 14.97 -14.17 27.99
N LEU A 564 15.26 -14.69 26.79
CA LEU A 564 14.30 -15.34 25.89
C LEU A 564 13.54 -16.45 26.66
N PRO A 565 12.30 -16.76 26.28
CA PRO A 565 12.04 -17.56 25.07
C PRO A 565 11.60 -16.76 23.85
#